data_AF-P28317-F1
#
_entry.id   AF-P28317-F1
#
_cell.length_a   1.000
_cell.length_b   1.000
_cell.length_c   1.000
_cell.angle_alpha   90.00
_cell.angle_beta   90.00
_cell.angle_gamma   90.00
#
_symmetry.space_group_name_H-M   'P 1'
#
loop_
_entity.id
_entity.type
_entity.pdbx_description
1 polymer ?
#
loop_
_entity_poly.entity_id
_entity_poly.type
_entity_poly.pdbx_seq_one_letter_code
_entity_poly.pdbx_strand_id
1 'polypeptide(L)' 'AAGELTLTQLESLREVCEANLACEDMMDAQGIIAAYTAYYGPIPY' A
#
# COMPACT_ATOMS: atom_id res chain seq x y z
N ALA A 1 -6.88 10.33 1.75
CA ALA A 1 -6.27 9.00 2.01
C ALA A 1 -6.14 8.14 0.75
N ALA A 2 -7.21 7.75 0.04
CA ALA A 2 -7.07 7.13 -1.29
C ALA A 2 -7.37 8.10 -2.46
N GLY A 3 -8.30 9.04 -2.27
CA GLY A 3 -8.75 9.95 -3.33
C GLY A 3 -7.76 11.02 -3.79
N GLU A 4 -6.54 11.04 -3.25
CA GLU A 4 -5.51 12.05 -3.55
C GLU A 4 -4.29 11.46 -4.26
N LEU A 5 -4.14 10.13 -4.26
CA LEU A 5 -3.01 9.48 -4.91
C LEU A 5 -3.28 9.27 -6.40
N THR A 6 -2.27 9.56 -7.20
CA THR A 6 -2.23 9.17 -8.61
C THR A 6 -2.10 7.65 -8.75
N LEU A 7 -2.45 7.13 -9.93
CA LEU A 7 -2.27 5.70 -10.22
C LEU A 7 -0.82 5.25 -10.02
N THR A 8 0.15 6.03 -10.49
CA THR A 8 1.57 5.72 -10.33
C THR A 8 2.01 5.69 -8.87
N GLN A 9 1.44 6.55 -8.01
CA GLN A 9 1.72 6.50 -6.57
C GLN A 9 1.13 5.24 -5.93
N LEU A 10 -0.07 4.82 -6.33
CA LEU A 10 -0.67 3.58 -5.85
C LEU A 10 0.13 2.34 -6.29
N GLU A 11 0.61 2.33 -7.53
CA GLU A 11 1.48 1.27 -8.06
C GLU A 11 2.79 1.19 -7.29
N SER A 12 3.44 2.33 -7.01
CA SER A 12 4.65 2.39 -6.17
C SER A 12 4.43 1.78 -4.78
N LEU A 13 3.31 2.09 -4.11
CA LEU A 13 2.99 1.48 -2.81
C LEU A 13 2.78 -0.03 -2.94
N ARG A 14 2.10 -0.49 -3.99
CA ARG A 14 1.85 -1.91 -4.26
C ARG A 14 3.14 -2.67 -4.48
N GLU A 15 4.05 -2.18 -5.31
CA GLU A 15 5.35 -2.82 -5.57
C GLU A 15 6.16 -3.02 -4.28
N VAL A 16 6.13 -2.05 -3.37
CA VAL A 16 6.79 -2.18 -2.05
C VAL A 16 6.10 -3.23 -1.19
N CYS A 17 4.77 -3.26 -1.19
CA CYS A 17 3.97 -4.19 -0.39
C CYS A 17 4.10 -5.65 -0.87
N GLU A 18 4.15 -5.89 -2.19
CA GLU A 18 4.31 -7.22 -2.80
C GLU A 18 5.66 -7.88 -2.45
N ALA A 19 6.68 -7.10 -2.06
CA ALA A 19 7.93 -7.64 -1.55
C ALA A 19 7.82 -8.22 -0.12
N ASN A 20 6.68 -8.05 0.56
CA ASN A 20 6.42 -8.53 1.91
C ASN A 20 5.10 -9.30 1.96
N LEU A 21 5.19 -10.64 2.06
CA LEU A 21 4.03 -11.53 2.03
C LEU A 21 2.91 -11.14 3.01
N ALA A 22 3.25 -10.66 4.22
CA ALA A 22 2.26 -10.24 5.20
C ALA A 22 1.54 -8.94 4.79
N CYS A 23 2.26 -8.03 4.11
CA CYS A 23 1.65 -6.85 3.52
C CYS A 23 0.77 -7.24 2.33
N GLU A 24 1.24 -8.12 1.45
CA GLU A 24 0.50 -8.62 0.28
C GLU A 24 -0.82 -9.27 0.69
N ASP A 25 -0.80 -10.21 1.65
CA ASP A 25 -2.00 -10.87 2.18
C ASP A 25 -3.00 -9.85 2.75
N MET A 26 -2.50 -8.81 3.46
CA MET A 26 -3.34 -7.75 4.00
C MET A 26 -3.87 -6.81 2.91
N MET A 27 -3.08 -6.55 1.86
CA MET A 27 -3.48 -5.71 0.73
C MET A 27 -4.66 -6.34 0.00
N ASP A 28 -4.66 -7.65 -0.20
CA ASP A 28 -5.78 -8.36 -0.85
C ASP A 28 -7.07 -8.30 -0.03
N ALA A 29 -6.97 -8.29 1.30
CA ALA A 29 -8.13 -8.24 2.20
C ALA A 29 -8.63 -6.82 2.51
N GLN A 30 -7.73 -5.84 2.64
CA GLN A 30 -8.02 -4.51 3.20
C GLN A 30 -7.63 -3.35 2.28
N GLY A 31 -7.02 -3.64 1.14
CA GLY A 31 -6.54 -2.65 0.19
C GLY A 31 -5.16 -2.08 0.54
N ILE A 32 -4.47 -1.57 -0.50
CA ILE A 32 -3.07 -1.16 -0.43
C ILE A 32 -2.80 -0.08 0.63
N ILE A 33 -3.70 0.88 0.83
CA ILE A 33 -3.49 1.97 1.79
C ILE A 33 -3.41 1.46 3.22
N ALA A 34 -4.32 0.56 3.62
CA ALA A 34 -4.33 -0.02 4.95
C ALA A 34 -3.11 -0.90 5.17
N ALA A 35 -2.77 -1.75 4.19
CA ALA A 35 -1.63 -2.65 4.26
C ALA A 35 -0.30 -1.87 4.34
N TYR A 36 -0.04 -0.95 3.41
CA TYR A 36 1.18 -0.15 3.43
C TYR A 36 1.31 0.62 4.75
N THR A 37 0.23 1.24 5.24
CA THR A 37 0.25 2.01 6.49
C THR A 37 0.59 1.14 7.71
N ALA A 38 0.09 -0.10 7.75
CA ALA A 38 0.35 -1.02 8.85
C ALA A 38 1.82 -1.50 8.89
N TYR A 39 2.45 -1.72 7.72
CA TYR A 39 3.78 -2.32 7.64
C TYR A 39 4.91 -1.31 7.44
N TYR A 40 4.65 -0.18 6.79
CA TYR A 40 5.65 0.81 6.41
C TYR A 40 5.38 2.21 6.99
N GLY A 41 4.20 2.43 7.59
CA GLY A 41 3.83 3.71 8.19
C GLY A 41 3.21 4.69 7.19
N PRO A 42 3.22 6.01 7.48
CA PRO A 42 2.54 7.01 6.66
C PRO A 42 2.95 6.98 5.18
N ILE A 43 1.99 7.25 4.31
CA ILE A 43 2.22 7.36 2.86
C ILE A 43 3.17 8.54 2.59
N PRO A 44 4.23 8.38 1.79
CA PRO A 44 5.24 9.42 1.58
C PRO A 44 4.85 10.49 0.53
N TYR A 45 3.58 10.58 0.14
CA TYR A 45 3.07 11.42 -0.95
C TYR A 45 1.91 12.31 -0.50
#